data_AF-A0A523IYY1-F1
#
_entry.id   AF-A0A523IYY1-F1
#
_cell.length_a   1.000
_cell.length_b   1.000
_cell.length_c   1.000
_cell.angle_alpha   90.00
_cell.angle_beta   90.00
_cell.angle_gamma   90.00
#
_symmetry.space_group_name_H-M   'P 1'
#
loop_
_entity.id
_entity.type
_entity.pdbx_description
1 polymer ?
#
loop_
_entity_poly.entity_id
_entity_poly.type
_entity_poly.pdbx_seq_one_letter_code
_entity_poly.pdbx_strand_id
1 'polypeptide(L)' 'MAVPKKKMSKSRSRMRRAHQALALPNRSPCSQCGAPRESHRVCAECGYYRGRQIFKVEKEQEA' A
#
# COMPACT_ATOMS: atom_id res chain seq x y z
N MET A 1 2.03 -6.00 40.60
CA MET A 1 2.10 -5.73 39.14
C MET A 1 3.51 -6.04 38.66
N ALA A 2 3.67 -6.71 37.51
CA ALA A 2 5.00 -7.01 36.98
C ALA A 2 5.62 -5.75 36.36
N VAL A 3 6.81 -5.37 36.82
CA VAL A 3 7.57 -4.23 36.30
C VAL A 3 8.92 -4.70 35.76
N PRO A 4 9.43 -4.09 34.68
CA PRO A 4 10.75 -4.43 34.16
C PRO A 4 11.84 -4.10 35.17
N LYS A 5 12.65 -5.10 35.54
CA LYS A 5 13.73 -4.94 36.54
C LYS A 5 14.87 -4.03 36.06
N LYS A 6 15.13 -3.96 34.74
CA LYS A 6 16.21 -3.19 34.13
C LYS A 6 15.78 -2.56 32.80
N LYS A 7 16.42 -1.45 32.44
CA LYS A 7 16.29 -0.84 31.11
C LYS A 7 16.82 -1.80 30.04
N MET A 8 16.11 -1.88 28.92
CA MET A 8 16.56 -2.68 27.79
C MET A 8 17.71 -1.99 27.04
N SER A 9 18.76 -2.74 26.69
CA SER A 9 19.89 -2.19 25.94
C SER A 9 19.47 -1.75 24.53
N LYS A 10 20.23 -0.80 23.95
CA LYS A 10 19.99 -0.32 22.57
C LYS A 10 20.01 -1.48 21.56
N SER A 11 20.94 -2.43 21.71
CA SER A 11 21.04 -3.63 20.86
C SER A 11 19.77 -4.50 20.94
N ARG A 12 19.32 -4.86 22.14
CA ARG A 12 18.10 -5.68 22.32
C ARG A 12 16.85 -4.99 21.78
N SER A 13 16.74 -3.67 21.95
CA SER A 13 15.61 -2.93 21.38
C SER A 13 15.65 -2.88 19.85
N ARG A 14 16.82 -2.76 19.23
CA ARG A 14 16.98 -2.74 17.77
C ARG A 14 16.71 -4.12 17.17
N MET A 15 17.25 -5.19 17.76
CA MET A 15 16.97 -6.57 17.35
C MET A 15 15.48 -6.88 17.38
N ARG A 16 14.77 -6.48 18.45
CA ARG A 16 13.31 -6.65 18.51
C ARG A 16 12.57 -5.92 17.39
N ARG A 17 13.03 -4.73 16.99
CA ARG A 17 12.40 -3.93 15.92
C ARG A 17 12.84 -4.34 14.51
N ALA A 18 13.81 -5.24 14.36
CA ALA A 18 14.37 -5.60 13.07
C ALA A 18 13.32 -6.20 12.10
N HIS A 19 12.27 -6.82 12.63
CA HIS A 19 11.20 -7.43 11.83
C HIS A 19 10.02 -6.48 11.56
N GLN A 20 10.07 -5.23 12.01
CA GLN A 20 8.98 -4.26 11.89
C GLN A 20 9.10 -3.39 10.63
N ALA A 21 9.72 -3.91 9.57
CA ALA A 21 9.83 -3.20 8.30
C ALA A 21 8.48 -3.22 7.55
N LEU A 22 8.11 -2.08 6.96
CA LEU A 22 6.92 -1.99 6.11
C LEU A 22 7.25 -2.54 4.72
N ALA A 23 6.36 -3.39 4.18
CA ALA A 23 6.45 -3.84 2.79
C ALA A 23 5.72 -2.87 1.87
N LEU A 24 6.28 -2.61 0.70
CA LEU A 24 5.61 -1.80 -0.32
C LEU A 24 4.43 -2.59 -0.90
N PRO A 25 3.28 -1.92 -1.18
CA PRO A 25 2.16 -2.58 -1.82
C PRO A 25 2.46 -2.88 -3.29
N ASN A 26 1.99 -4.03 -3.77
CA ASN A 26 2.12 -4.39 -5.17
C ASN A 26 1.26 -3.47 -6.05
N ARG A 27 1.89 -2.82 -7.01
CA ARG A 27 1.26 -1.99 -8.04
C ARG A 27 1.57 -2.57 -9.41
N SER A 28 0.56 -2.67 -10.26
CA SER A 28 0.70 -3.11 -11.65
C SER A 28 0.20 -2.01 -12.59
N PRO A 29 0.75 -1.87 -13.81
CA PRO A 29 0.22 -0.90 -14.75
C PRO A 29 -1.22 -1.27 -15.16
N CYS A 30 -2.07 -0.26 -15.30
CA CYS A 30 -3.38 -0.41 -15.92
C CYS A 30 -3.25 -0.58 -17.43
N SER A 31 -3.94 -1.57 -18.01
CA SER A 31 -3.89 -1.85 -19.45
C SER A 31 -4.57 -0.78 -20.33
N GLN A 32 -5.33 0.15 -19.74
CA GLN A 32 -6.07 1.18 -20.46
C GLN A 32 -5.46 2.57 -20.30
N CYS A 33 -5.10 2.98 -19.07
CA CYS A 33 -4.53 4.31 -18.80
C CYS A 33 -3.04 4.30 -18.45
N GLY A 34 -2.38 3.14 -18.33
CA GLY A 34 -0.97 3.04 -17.95
C GLY A 34 -0.66 3.32 -16.47
N ALA A 35 -1.59 3.90 -15.73
CA ALA A 35 -1.39 4.27 -14.33
C ALA A 35 -1.21 3.08 -13.38
N PRO A 36 -0.48 3.26 -12.26
CA PRO A 36 -0.27 2.22 -11.27
C PRO A 36 -1.57 1.91 -10.54
N ARG A 37 -2.09 0.70 -10.72
CA ARG A 37 -3.26 0.19 -10.02
C ARG A 37 -2.89 -0.93 -9.05
N GLU A 38 -3.74 -1.12 -8.06
CA GLU A 38 -3.67 -2.29 -7.19
C GLU A 38 -3.95 -3.57 -7.96
N SER A 39 -3.12 -4.60 -7.74
CA SER A 39 -3.31 -5.91 -8.34
C SER A 39 -4.71 -6.44 -7.99
N HIS A 40 -5.40 -6.97 -9.01
CA HIS A 40 -6.77 -7.49 -8.92
C HIS A 40 -7.87 -6.51 -8.51
N ARG A 41 -7.60 -5.21 -8.41
CA ARG A 41 -8.63 -4.18 -8.19
C ARG A 41 -8.95 -3.40 -9.47
N VAL A 42 -10.12 -2.77 -9.44
CA VAL A 42 -10.55 -1.81 -10.47
C VAL A 42 -9.62 -0.60 -10.43
N CYS A 43 -9.22 -0.09 -11.60
CA CYS A 43 -8.41 1.11 -11.66
C CYS A 43 -9.22 2.32 -11.17
N ALA A 44 -8.71 3.04 -10.17
CA ALA A 44 -9.39 4.22 -9.60
C ALA A 44 -9.46 5.38 -10.61
N GLU A 45 -8.49 5.51 -11.51
CA GLU A 45 -8.41 6.64 -12.45
C GLU A 45 -9.31 6.50 -13.69
N CYS A 46 -9.54 5.28 -14.16
CA CYS A 46 -10.33 5.05 -15.38
C CYS A 46 -11.58 4.19 -15.15
N GLY A 47 -11.73 3.55 -13.99
CA GLY A 47 -12.90 2.69 -13.70
C GLY A 47 -12.92 1.37 -14.48
N TYR A 48 -11.82 1.03 -15.17
CA TYR A 48 -11.70 -0.19 -15.95
C TYR A 48 -11.09 -1.34 -15.13
N TYR A 49 -11.58 -2.55 -15.42
CA TYR A 49 -10.99 -3.82 -14.97
C TYR A 49 -11.17 -4.87 -16.07
N ARG A 50 -10.07 -5.55 -16.44
CA ARG A 50 -10.08 -6.61 -17.48
C ARG A 50 -10.79 -6.18 -18.78
N GLY A 51 -10.56 -4.94 -19.22
CA GLY A 51 -11.11 -4.41 -20.47
C GLY A 51 -12.60 -4.03 -20.43
N ARG A 52 -13.27 -4.13 -19.28
CA ARG A 52 -14.64 -3.66 -19.09
C ARG A 52 -14.67 -2.40 -18.22
N GLN A 53 -15.50 -1.44 -18.60
CA GLN A 53 -15.79 -0.27 -17.79
C GLN A 53 -16.81 -0.66 -16.72
N ILE A 54 -16.42 -0.60 -15.45
CA ILE A 54 -17.31 -0.97 -14.34
C ILE A 54 -18.03 0.27 -13.81
N PHE A 55 -17.33 1.41 -13.74
CA PHE A 55 -17.90 2.67 -13.29
C PHE A 55 -17.45 3.81 -14.22
N LYS A 56 -18.32 4.80 -14.44
CA LYS A 56 -17.91 6.07 -15.04
C LYS A 56 -17.20 6.86 -13.95
N VAL A 57 -15.89 7.00 -14.08
CA VAL A 57 -15.13 7.94 -13.25
C VAL A 57 -15.26 9.29 -13.94
N GLU A 58 -16.05 10.19 -13.38
CA GLU A 58 -16.04 11.59 -13.78
C GLU A 58 -14.68 12.15 -13.35
N LYS A 59 -13.80 12.39 -14.33
CA LYS A 59 -12.52 13.01 -14.08
C LYS A 59 -12.78 14.49 -13.80
N GLU A 60 -12.93 14.85 -12.54
CA GLU A 60 -12.75 16.26 -12.13
C GLU A 60 -11.28 16.62 -12.36
N GLN A 61 -11.08 17.63 -13.19
CA GLN A 61 -9.79 18.10 -13.66
C GLN A 61 -9.06 18.93 -12.58
N GLU A 62 -7.73 18.93 -12.69
CA GLU A 62 -6.69 19.62 -11.93
C GLU A 62 -7.02 20.98 -11.29
N ALA A 63 -6.46 21.21 -10.09
CA ALA A 63 -5.84 22.47 -9.67
C ALA A 63 -4.64 22.16 -8.74
#